data_AF-A0A5C7VNS1-F1
#
_entry.id   AF-A0A5C7VNS1-F1
#
_cell.length_a   1.000
_cell.length_b   1.000
_cell.length_c   1.000
_cell.angle_alpha   90.00
_cell.angle_beta   90.00
_cell.angle_gamma   90.00
#
_symmetry.space_group_name_H-M   'P 1'
#
loop_
_entity.id
_entity.type
_entity.pdbx_description
1 polymer ?
#
loop_
_entity_poly.entity_id
_entity_poly.type
_entity_poly.pdbx_seq_one_letter_code
_entity_poly.pdbx_strand_id
1 'polypeptide(L)'
;IGHAIGSVEVGKYADLVLWRPGFFGVKPSMILKGGMIAASLMGDPNASIPTPQPVHYRYMFGGYGGGIKTSCFTFASQAALSAGLVEQLKLDKNIVAVKNTRNLRKKDMIHNSATPKMEVDPETYEVRADGQLLTCGAEDVLPMAQRYFLF
;
A
#
# COMPACT_ATOMS: atom_id res chain seq x y z
N ILE A 1 -1.63 12.26 -3.75
CA ILE A 1 -2.76 11.77 -2.92
C ILE A 1 -2.44 11.70 -1.42
N GLY A 2 -1.31 12.25 -0.95
CA GLY A 2 -0.89 12.17 0.47
C GLY A 2 -1.82 12.86 1.48
N HIS A 3 -2.79 13.66 1.02
CA HIS A 3 -3.84 14.24 1.86
C HIS A 3 -4.93 13.23 2.25
N ALA A 4 -5.03 12.09 1.54
CA ALA A 4 -6.08 11.10 1.74
C ALA A 4 -5.54 9.81 2.38
N ILE A 5 -4.37 9.34 1.93
CA ILE A 5 -3.74 8.09 2.37
C ILE A 5 -2.23 8.21 2.44
N GLY A 6 -1.56 7.17 2.96
CA GLY A 6 -0.10 7.01 2.94
C GLY A 6 0.56 7.05 4.31
N SER A 7 -0.20 7.29 5.38
CA SER A 7 0.28 7.33 6.77
C SER A 7 -0.89 7.29 7.75
N VAL A 8 -0.59 7.00 9.01
CA VAL A 8 -1.55 7.04 10.11
C VAL A 8 -1.56 8.45 10.71
N GLU A 9 -2.43 9.31 10.19
CA GLU A 9 -2.59 10.70 10.62
C GLU A 9 -4.08 11.06 10.69
N VAL A 10 -4.44 11.93 11.65
CA VAL A 10 -5.83 12.42 11.79
C VAL A 10 -6.25 13.14 10.51
N GLY A 11 -7.47 12.86 10.03
CA GLY A 11 -8.03 13.45 8.82
C GLY A 11 -7.77 12.64 7.54
N LYS A 12 -6.99 11.55 7.60
CA LYS A 12 -6.81 10.60 6.48
C LYS A 12 -7.80 9.44 6.57
N TYR A 13 -7.96 8.71 5.46
CA TYR A 13 -8.78 7.50 5.45
C TYR A 13 -8.19 6.45 6.40
N ALA A 14 -9.07 5.74 7.12
CA ALA A 14 -8.72 4.63 8.00
C ALA A 14 -8.38 3.35 7.20
N ASP A 15 -7.38 3.45 6.35
CA ASP A 15 -6.75 2.35 5.63
C ASP A 15 -5.56 1.87 6.45
N LEU A 16 -5.77 0.80 7.22
CA LEU A 16 -4.82 0.30 8.21
C LEU A 16 -4.48 -1.16 7.93
N VAL A 17 -3.22 -1.54 8.17
CA VAL A 17 -2.77 -2.93 8.08
C VAL A 17 -2.23 -3.34 9.44
N LEU A 18 -2.81 -4.40 10.00
CA LEU A 18 -2.38 -4.95 11.28
C LEU A 18 -1.44 -6.11 11.06
N TRP A 19 -0.39 -6.15 11.88
CA TRP A 19 0.66 -7.14 11.80
C TRP A 19 0.86 -7.80 13.15
N ARG A 20 1.07 -9.12 13.15
CA ARG A 20 1.76 -9.78 14.25
C ARG A 20 3.26 -9.61 14.02
N PRO A 21 4.07 -9.22 15.03
CA PRO A 21 5.50 -8.92 14.83
C PRO A 21 6.27 -10.02 14.08
N GLY A 22 6.01 -11.30 14.39
CA GLY A 22 6.67 -12.43 13.72
C GLY A 22 6.36 -12.58 12.22
N PHE A 23 5.37 -11.86 11.69
CA PHE A 23 4.95 -11.86 10.28
C PHE A 23 5.04 -10.48 9.62
N PHE A 24 5.63 -9.50 10.30
CA PHE A 24 5.70 -8.11 9.81
C PHE A 24 6.32 -8.05 8.41
N GLY A 25 5.64 -7.36 7.50
CA GLY A 25 6.03 -7.22 6.09
C GLY A 25 5.79 -8.47 5.21
N VAL A 26 5.34 -9.59 5.78
CA VAL A 26 5.12 -10.86 5.06
C VAL A 26 3.64 -11.20 4.89
N LYS A 27 2.94 -11.47 6.00
CA LYS A 27 1.52 -11.85 6.02
C LYS A 27 0.77 -11.05 7.10
N PRO A 28 0.00 -9.98 6.77
CA PRO A 28 -0.74 -9.21 7.75
C PRO A 28 -1.87 -10.02 8.40
N SER A 29 -2.23 -9.72 9.64
CA SER A 29 -3.35 -10.40 10.31
C SER A 29 -4.70 -9.89 9.82
N MET A 30 -4.78 -8.60 9.50
CA MET A 30 -6.03 -7.92 9.13
C MET A 30 -5.74 -6.67 8.28
N ILE A 31 -6.60 -6.42 7.30
CA ILE A 31 -6.55 -5.27 6.40
C ILE A 31 -7.85 -4.49 6.53
N LEU A 32 -7.76 -3.22 6.92
CA LEU A 32 -8.89 -2.30 6.98
C LEU A 32 -8.84 -1.36 5.78
N LYS A 33 -10.01 -1.11 5.20
CA LYS A 33 -10.26 -0.08 4.20
C LYS A 33 -11.35 0.82 4.73
N GLY A 34 -11.13 2.13 4.75
CA GLY A 34 -12.13 3.12 5.18
C GLY A 34 -12.80 2.77 6.53
N GLY A 35 -12.05 2.18 7.46
CA GLY A 35 -12.56 1.76 8.78
C GLY A 35 -13.28 0.40 8.83
N MET A 36 -13.46 -0.29 7.71
CA MET A 36 -14.04 -1.64 7.65
C MET A 36 -12.98 -2.69 7.34
N ILE A 37 -13.09 -3.87 7.94
CA ILE A 37 -12.19 -4.98 7.60
C ILE A 37 -12.52 -5.47 6.19
N ALA A 38 -11.55 -5.35 5.28
CA ALA A 38 -11.66 -5.79 3.90
C ALA A 38 -11.22 -7.25 3.74
N ALA A 39 -10.16 -7.66 4.44
CA ALA A 39 -9.66 -9.02 4.44
C ALA A 39 -8.93 -9.34 5.75
N SER A 40 -8.93 -10.62 6.13
CA SER A 40 -8.17 -11.12 7.28
C SER A 40 -7.79 -12.58 7.11
N LEU A 41 -6.86 -13.05 7.96
CA LEU A 41 -6.61 -14.48 8.13
C LEU A 41 -7.79 -15.10 8.87
N MET A 42 -8.45 -16.06 8.22
CA MET A 42 -9.66 -16.70 8.75
C MET A 42 -9.59 -18.21 8.53
N GLY A 43 -9.90 -18.95 9.60
CA GLY A 43 -9.97 -20.41 9.62
C GLY A 43 -11.16 -20.99 8.86
N ASP A 44 -11.53 -22.22 9.22
CA ASP A 44 -12.74 -22.88 8.73
C ASP A 44 -14.00 -22.14 9.24
N PRO A 45 -14.87 -21.62 8.35
CA PRO A 45 -16.13 -20.97 8.75
C PRO A 45 -17.12 -21.87 9.47
N ASN A 46 -17.00 -23.20 9.35
CA ASN A 46 -17.87 -24.16 10.02
C ASN A 46 -17.32 -24.64 11.38
N ALA A 47 -16.16 -24.14 11.80
CA ALA A 47 -15.60 -24.48 13.11
C ALA A 47 -16.27 -23.70 14.25
N SER A 48 -16.05 -24.14 15.49
CA SER A 48 -16.65 -23.53 16.69
C SER A 48 -16.13 -22.12 17.01
N ILE A 49 -14.95 -21.75 16.49
CA ILE A 49 -14.27 -20.47 16.64
C ILE A 49 -13.49 -20.17 15.35
N PRO A 50 -13.01 -18.93 15.08
CA PRO A 50 -12.42 -18.55 13.77
C PRO A 50 -10.95 -18.97 13.54
N THR A 51 -10.31 -19.61 14.51
CA THR A 51 -8.88 -19.99 14.48
C THR A 51 -8.53 -21.40 13.98
N PRO A 52 -9.43 -22.40 13.95
CA PRO A 52 -9.14 -23.73 13.43
C PRO A 52 -8.79 -23.71 11.95
N GLN A 53 -7.90 -24.62 11.56
CA GLN A 53 -7.39 -24.74 10.20
C GLN A 53 -8.48 -25.22 9.22
N PRO A 54 -8.38 -24.88 7.91
CA PRO A 54 -7.30 -24.13 7.28
C PRO A 54 -7.46 -22.61 7.40
N VAL A 55 -6.41 -21.94 7.88
CA VAL A 55 -6.33 -20.48 7.97
C VAL A 55 -5.69 -19.92 6.72
N HIS A 56 -6.46 -19.14 5.96
CA HIS A 56 -5.97 -18.40 4.80
C HIS A 56 -6.68 -17.04 4.71
N TYR A 57 -6.24 -16.19 3.78
CA TYR A 57 -6.92 -14.92 3.56
C TYR A 57 -8.31 -15.16 2.99
N ARG A 58 -9.28 -14.48 3.58
CA ARG A 58 -10.65 -14.40 3.09
C ARG A 58 -11.06 -12.92 3.07
N TYR A 59 -11.87 -12.54 2.09
CA TYR A 59 -12.54 -11.25 2.13
C TYR A 59 -13.53 -11.23 3.29
N MET A 60 -13.59 -10.09 3.94
CA MET A 60 -14.53 -9.78 5.02
C MET A 60 -15.61 -8.83 4.49
N PHE A 61 -16.52 -8.37 5.33
CA PHE A 61 -17.67 -7.55 4.90
C PHE A 61 -17.27 -6.27 4.14
N GLY A 62 -16.12 -5.65 4.44
CA GLY A 62 -15.61 -4.50 3.69
C GLY A 62 -15.16 -4.84 2.25
N GLY A 63 -14.92 -6.12 1.97
CA GLY A 63 -14.55 -6.64 0.65
C GLY A 63 -15.73 -7.05 -0.22
N TYR A 64 -16.98 -6.84 0.20
CA TYR A 64 -18.18 -7.25 -0.55
C TYR A 64 -19.22 -6.14 -0.69
N GLY A 65 -19.97 -6.17 -1.80
CA GLY A 65 -21.22 -5.41 -1.99
C GLY A 65 -21.16 -3.94 -1.55
N GLY A 66 -22.10 -3.54 -0.68
CA GLY A 66 -22.16 -2.19 -0.13
C GLY A 66 -20.93 -1.79 0.69
N GLY A 67 -20.26 -2.76 1.33
CA GLY A 67 -19.01 -2.51 2.05
C GLY A 67 -17.92 -1.96 1.13
N ILE A 68 -17.81 -2.46 -0.10
CA ILE A 68 -16.88 -1.90 -1.10
C ILE A 68 -17.23 -0.45 -1.44
N LYS A 69 -18.53 -0.13 -1.56
CA LYS A 69 -19.00 1.21 -1.94
C LYS A 69 -18.62 2.26 -0.89
N THR A 70 -18.73 1.92 0.40
CA THR A 70 -18.49 2.85 1.51
C THR A 70 -17.03 2.87 2.00
N SER A 71 -16.35 1.72 1.99
CA SER A 71 -14.98 1.57 2.51
C SER A 71 -13.87 1.94 1.52
N CYS A 72 -14.19 1.96 0.24
CA CYS A 72 -13.23 2.22 -0.84
C CYS A 72 -13.55 3.52 -1.56
N PHE A 73 -12.57 3.99 -2.31
CA PHE A 73 -12.64 5.23 -3.06
C PHE A 73 -11.86 5.09 -4.37
N THR A 74 -12.18 5.94 -5.33
CA THR A 74 -11.47 6.06 -6.60
C THR A 74 -10.82 7.43 -6.67
N PHE A 75 -9.56 7.51 -7.10
CA PHE A 75 -8.95 8.80 -7.36
C PHE A 75 -9.25 9.25 -8.80
N ALA A 76 -9.63 10.52 -8.97
CA ALA A 76 -9.85 11.12 -10.28
C ALA A 76 -9.17 12.49 -10.37
N SER A 77 -8.99 12.98 -11.60
CA SER A 77 -8.50 14.35 -11.80
C SER A 77 -9.54 15.36 -11.33
N GLN A 78 -9.08 16.52 -10.87
CA GLN A 78 -9.98 17.61 -10.50
C GLN A 78 -10.89 18.01 -11.66
N ALA A 79 -10.37 18.03 -12.89
CA ALA A 79 -11.11 18.38 -14.09
C ALA A 79 -12.27 17.39 -14.37
N ALA A 80 -12.04 16.08 -14.21
CA ALA A 80 -13.08 15.09 -14.43
C ALA A 80 -14.20 15.22 -13.39
N LEU A 81 -13.85 15.43 -12.12
CA LEU A 81 -14.84 15.70 -11.07
C LEU A 81 -15.65 16.96 -11.36
N SER A 82 -15.00 18.04 -11.77
CA SER A 82 -15.67 19.29 -12.17
C SER A 82 -16.56 19.13 -13.41
N ALA A 83 -16.29 18.14 -14.27
CA ALA A 83 -17.10 17.82 -15.44
C ALA A 83 -18.29 16.89 -15.14
N GLY A 84 -18.56 16.56 -13.87
CA GLY A 84 -19.69 15.71 -13.48
C GLY A 84 -19.46 14.21 -13.73
N LEU A 85 -18.21 13.75 -13.62
CA LEU A 85 -17.84 12.33 -13.83
C LEU A 85 -18.71 11.36 -13.01
N VAL A 86 -19.03 11.73 -11.76
CA VAL A 86 -19.76 10.86 -10.83
C VAL A 86 -21.16 10.58 -11.36
N GLU A 87 -21.85 11.62 -11.82
CA GLU A 87 -23.21 11.56 -12.34
C GLU A 87 -23.24 10.88 -13.71
N GLN A 88 -22.32 11.25 -14.60
CA GLN A 88 -22.24 10.69 -15.96
C GLN A 88 -22.04 9.18 -15.98
N LEU A 89 -21.18 8.68 -15.09
CA LEU A 89 -20.85 7.25 -14.99
C LEU A 89 -21.63 6.51 -13.91
N LYS A 90 -22.53 7.20 -13.18
CA LYS A 90 -23.30 6.64 -12.06
C LYS A 90 -22.41 5.91 -11.05
N LEU A 91 -21.34 6.57 -10.63
CA LEU A 91 -20.36 5.98 -9.72
C LEU A 91 -20.89 5.96 -8.29
N ASP A 92 -20.89 4.78 -7.67
CA ASP A 92 -21.37 4.58 -6.30
C ASP A 92 -20.26 4.63 -5.24
N LYS A 93 -19.00 4.73 -5.65
CA LYS A 93 -17.85 4.83 -4.74
C LYS A 93 -17.53 6.28 -4.45
N ASN A 94 -16.99 6.55 -3.27
CA ASN A 94 -16.37 7.83 -2.96
C ASN A 94 -15.29 8.17 -4.01
N ILE A 95 -15.32 9.37 -4.58
CA ILE A 95 -14.29 9.82 -5.53
C ILE A 95 -13.46 10.93 -4.88
N VAL A 96 -12.15 10.78 -4.90
CA VAL A 96 -11.21 11.73 -4.27
C VAL A 96 -10.38 12.42 -5.35
N ALA A 97 -10.36 13.76 -5.32
CA ALA A 97 -9.61 14.54 -6.29
C ALA A 97 -8.09 14.40 -6.06
N VAL A 98 -7.35 14.09 -7.12
CA VAL A 98 -5.89 14.24 -7.12
C VAL A 98 -5.54 15.73 -7.15
N LYS A 99 -4.68 16.17 -6.23
CA LYS A 99 -4.20 17.56 -6.11
C LYS A 99 -2.71 17.61 -5.74
N ASN A 100 -2.11 18.79 -5.94
CA ASN A 100 -0.75 19.14 -5.53
C ASN A 100 0.35 18.24 -6.11
N THR A 101 0.26 17.89 -7.40
CA THR A 101 1.23 17.00 -8.06
C THR A 101 2.39 17.73 -8.75
N ARG A 102 2.25 19.03 -9.05
CA ARG A 102 3.24 19.79 -9.85
C ARG A 102 4.32 20.51 -9.05
N ASN A 103 4.05 20.78 -7.78
CA ASN A 103 4.93 21.57 -6.93
C ASN A 103 5.88 20.71 -6.08
N LEU A 104 5.71 19.38 -6.11
CA LEU A 104 6.57 18.44 -5.39
C LEU A 104 7.97 18.39 -6.01
N ARG A 105 8.98 18.18 -5.17
CA ARG A 105 10.40 18.08 -5.46
C ARG A 105 11.01 16.92 -4.66
N LYS A 106 12.27 16.55 -4.95
CA LYS A 106 12.96 15.48 -4.22
C LYS A 106 13.02 15.74 -2.70
N LYS A 107 13.16 17.00 -2.30
CA LYS A 107 13.15 17.43 -0.89
C LYS A 107 11.87 17.12 -0.12
N ASP A 108 10.75 16.93 -0.82
CA ASP A 108 9.44 16.65 -0.20
C ASP A 108 9.26 15.15 0.10
N MET A 109 10.23 14.30 -0.26
CA MET A 109 10.23 12.88 0.07
C MET A 109 10.67 12.65 1.52
N ILE A 110 9.71 12.23 2.36
CA ILE A 110 9.93 11.98 3.79
C ILE A 110 11.02 10.90 3.96
N HIS A 111 12.04 11.23 4.77
CA HIS A 111 13.24 10.42 5.04
C HIS A 111 14.11 10.05 3.82
N ASN A 112 13.78 10.52 2.60
CA ASN A 112 14.40 10.07 1.34
C ASN A 112 14.67 11.23 0.37
N SER A 113 15.17 12.35 0.88
CA SER A 113 15.32 13.61 0.14
C SER A 113 16.69 13.84 -0.51
N ALA A 114 17.64 12.92 -0.37
CA ALA A 114 19.01 13.09 -0.86
C ALA A 114 19.09 13.29 -2.39
N THR A 115 19.98 14.20 -2.81
CA THR A 115 20.28 14.54 -4.21
C THR A 115 21.80 14.53 -4.45
N PRO A 116 22.47 13.37 -4.35
CA PRO A 116 23.90 13.27 -4.63
C PRO A 116 24.20 13.50 -6.11
N LYS A 117 25.45 13.87 -6.43
CA LYS A 117 25.93 13.85 -7.82
C LYS A 117 26.15 12.39 -8.23
N MET A 118 25.32 11.92 -9.15
CA MET A 118 25.41 10.55 -9.67
C MET A 118 26.28 10.52 -10.93
N GLU A 119 27.18 9.54 -10.99
CA GLU A 119 28.03 9.26 -12.14
C GLU A 119 27.90 7.76 -12.47
N VAL A 120 27.79 7.44 -13.77
CA VAL A 120 27.74 6.05 -14.26
C VAL A 120 28.77 5.93 -15.36
N ASP A 121 29.70 5.01 -15.20
CA ASP A 121 30.71 4.70 -16.21
C ASP A 121 30.06 3.91 -17.37
N PRO A 122 30.19 4.33 -18.64
CA PRO A 122 29.49 3.72 -19.77
C PRO A 122 30.06 2.38 -20.21
N GLU A 123 31.29 2.03 -19.81
CA GLU A 123 31.96 0.79 -20.22
C GLU A 123 31.86 -0.28 -19.14
N THR A 124 32.04 0.10 -17.88
CA THR A 124 32.08 -0.81 -16.72
C THR A 124 30.76 -0.86 -15.94
N TYR A 125 29.88 0.12 -16.16
CA TYR A 125 28.64 0.32 -15.39
C TYR A 125 28.85 0.57 -13.89
N GLU A 126 30.05 0.98 -13.48
CA GLU A 126 30.28 1.46 -12.12
C GLU A 126 29.40 2.67 -11.82
N VAL A 127 28.68 2.61 -10.69
CA VAL A 127 27.84 3.70 -10.22
C VAL A 127 28.52 4.40 -9.06
N ARG A 128 28.67 5.72 -9.13
CA ARG A 128 29.24 6.55 -8.07
C ARG A 128 28.24 7.61 -7.61
N ALA A 129 28.21 7.84 -6.30
CA ALA A 129 27.50 8.98 -5.68
C ALA A 129 28.53 9.85 -4.95
N ASP A 130 28.62 11.12 -5.33
CA ASP A 130 29.60 12.07 -4.78
C ASP A 130 31.04 11.51 -4.83
N GLY A 131 31.37 10.82 -5.93
CA GLY A 131 32.66 10.17 -6.17
C GLY A 131 32.84 8.80 -5.51
N GLN A 132 31.95 8.40 -4.59
CA GLN A 132 32.03 7.11 -3.89
C GLN A 132 31.39 6.00 -4.71
N LEU A 133 32.14 4.92 -4.95
CA LEU A 133 31.63 3.72 -5.63
C LEU A 133 30.53 3.06 -4.80
N LEU A 134 29.36 2.87 -5.40
CA LEU A 134 28.23 2.16 -4.82
C LEU A 134 28.27 0.70 -5.27
N THR A 135 28.57 -0.19 -4.33
CA THR A 135 28.56 -1.64 -4.57
C THR A 135 28.16 -2.38 -3.31
N CYS A 136 27.60 -3.57 -3.48
CA CYS A 136 27.30 -4.50 -2.40
C CYS A 136 27.43 -5.94 -2.88
N GLY A 137 27.67 -6.87 -1.95
CA GLY A 137 27.64 -8.29 -2.25
C GLY A 137 26.23 -8.76 -2.60
N ALA A 138 26.15 -9.88 -3.32
CA ALA A 138 24.92 -10.63 -3.43
C ALA A 138 24.70 -11.44 -2.13
N GLU A 139 23.43 -11.57 -1.72
CA GLU A 139 23.04 -12.37 -0.56
C GLU A 139 22.40 -13.68 -1.03
N ASP A 140 22.89 -14.81 -0.54
CA ASP A 140 22.38 -16.15 -0.92
C ASP A 140 21.04 -16.47 -0.28
N VAL A 141 20.75 -15.89 0.89
CA VAL A 141 19.57 -16.18 1.70
C VAL A 141 19.01 -14.88 2.28
N LEU A 142 17.71 -14.69 2.19
CA LEU A 142 17.02 -13.51 2.70
C LEU A 142 16.03 -13.84 3.82
N PRO A 143 15.83 -12.92 4.79
CA PRO A 143 14.69 -12.99 5.70
C PRO A 143 13.38 -12.85 4.91
N MET A 144 12.24 -13.07 5.58
CA MET A 144 10.92 -12.87 4.96
C MET A 144 10.65 -13.75 3.72
N ALA A 145 11.39 -14.85 3.55
CA ALA A 145 11.31 -15.75 2.40
C ALA A 145 10.84 -17.17 2.80
N GLN A 146 11.67 -18.20 2.55
CA GLN A 146 11.34 -19.64 2.64
C GLN A 146 10.67 -20.07 3.95
N ARG A 147 10.91 -19.39 5.08
CA ARG A 147 10.25 -19.67 6.37
C ARG A 147 8.73 -19.51 6.32
N TYR A 148 8.20 -18.62 5.47
CA TYR A 148 6.83 -18.14 5.55
C TYR A 148 5.91 -18.64 4.45
N PHE A 149 6.46 -19.10 3.34
CA PHE A 149 5.70 -19.43 2.14
C PHE A 149 5.73 -20.93 1.87
N LEU A 150 4.58 -21.47 1.48
CA LEU A 150 4.47 -22.88 1.09
C LEU A 150 5.15 -23.12 -0.28
N PHE A 151 5.17 -22.09 -1.11
CA PHE A 151 5.80 -22.03 -2.43
C PHE A 151 6.39 -20.64 -2.62
#